data_AF-A0A7S3AUY3-F1
#
_entry.id   AF-A0A7S3AUY3-F1
#
_cell.length_a   1.000
_cell.length_b   1.000
_cell.length_c   1.000
_cell.angle_alpha   90.00
_cell.angle_beta   90.00
_cell.angle_gamma   90.00
#
_symmetry.space_group_name_H-M   'P 1'
#
loop_
_entity.id
_entity.type
_entity.pdbx_description
1 polymer ?
#
loop_
_entity_poly.entity_id
_entity_poly.type
_entity_poly.pdbx_seq_one_letter_code
_entity_poly.pdbx_strand_id
1 'polypeptide(L)'
;VKVLLGDKAARRELLRGQLDYTLYFLNGSHHADGAPPPYVSNHVALYGPPFGQFFTGVDDWIHYVAAPLDTARTPATRLLMNEFIPFNNEWCLPNNTAHPEATCDFTLASSTTVDINRKTLGWSAAAACFAYGFGRLSQLDYAVVGADQLIGGPWPDNEPAVASLDWKTGEANAKYWAVRMLAQAFGDRPRSLYNASVSGGAAPFKPGDSAKGDCGFSWWGDDCDHQPVGAWNTTAKGIGSLDECVSRCTACQQCNFVSFSSANEDCSWYQSCDLGSLDQPAGAYTSEMVKPIASPPPLFALAMRDAKQRTVLLVSKTAKPQLAKVDGAAGALATVLEGVGEEPGFVPPRSTRVDASGVLELGAYAVALIRLPL
;
A
#
# COMPACT_ATOMS: atom_id res chain seq x y z
N VAL A 1 -17.27 3.01 8.98
CA VAL A 1 -17.54 3.03 7.52
C VAL A 1 -16.93 1.76 6.95
N LYS A 2 -17.74 0.77 6.55
CA LYS A 2 -17.26 -0.52 6.01
C LYS A 2 -17.09 -0.35 4.50
N VAL A 3 -15.88 -0.42 3.96
CA VAL A 3 -15.64 -0.31 2.52
C VAL A 3 -15.25 -1.69 1.99
N LEU A 4 -16.25 -2.49 1.62
CA LEU A 4 -16.05 -3.70 0.83
C LEU A 4 -16.12 -3.33 -0.63
N LEU A 5 -15.00 -3.15 -1.32
CA LEU A 5 -15.01 -2.97 -2.78
C LEU A 5 -13.77 -3.60 -3.40
N GLY A 6 -13.97 -4.72 -4.10
CA GLY A 6 -13.02 -5.25 -5.10
C GLY A 6 -13.00 -4.42 -6.40
N ASP A 7 -13.80 -3.35 -6.48
CA ASP A 7 -13.87 -2.44 -7.62
C ASP A 7 -13.03 -1.17 -7.39
N LYS A 8 -11.91 -1.06 -8.11
CA LYS A 8 -10.96 0.07 -8.05
C LYS A 8 -11.58 1.41 -8.43
N ALA A 9 -12.64 1.45 -9.23
CA ALA A 9 -13.30 2.67 -9.66
C ALA A 9 -14.26 3.22 -8.63
N ALA A 10 -15.11 2.35 -8.08
CA ALA A 10 -15.95 2.71 -6.95
C ALA A 10 -15.08 3.22 -5.80
N ARG A 11 -13.89 2.64 -5.60
CA ARG A 11 -12.87 3.18 -4.67
C ARG A 11 -12.41 4.60 -5.04
N ARG A 12 -12.12 4.90 -6.30
CA ARG A 12 -11.66 6.24 -6.74
C ARG A 12 -12.74 7.32 -6.62
N GLU A 13 -13.98 7.03 -7.02
CA GLU A 13 -15.07 8.00 -6.90
C GLU A 13 -15.42 8.26 -5.43
N LEU A 14 -15.36 7.22 -4.59
CA LEU A 14 -15.49 7.39 -3.13
C LEU A 14 -14.37 8.27 -2.56
N LEU A 15 -13.10 8.03 -2.96
CA LEU A 15 -11.97 8.84 -2.54
C LEU A 15 -12.12 10.30 -3.00
N ARG A 16 -12.63 10.53 -4.21
CA ARG A 16 -12.94 11.87 -4.72
C ARG A 16 -14.01 12.55 -3.88
N GLY A 17 -15.13 11.88 -3.59
CA GLY A 17 -16.17 12.44 -2.72
C GLY A 17 -15.67 12.75 -1.30
N GLN A 18 -14.80 11.91 -0.73
CA GLN A 18 -14.14 12.18 0.55
C GLN A 18 -13.19 13.38 0.49
N LEU A 19 -12.44 13.51 -0.62
CA LEU A 19 -11.57 14.65 -0.85
C LEU A 19 -12.41 15.93 -0.97
N ASP A 20 -13.45 15.96 -1.80
CA ASP A 20 -14.30 17.14 -2.01
C ASP A 20 -14.93 17.63 -0.71
N TYR A 21 -15.42 16.70 0.11
CA TYR A 21 -15.91 17.01 1.44
C TYR A 21 -14.84 17.67 2.30
N THR A 22 -13.62 17.12 2.32
CA THR A 22 -12.52 17.67 3.14
C THR A 22 -12.04 19.03 2.62
N LEU A 23 -11.95 19.20 1.30
CA LEU A 23 -11.57 20.46 0.65
C LEU A 23 -12.59 21.57 0.93
N TYR A 24 -13.88 21.24 1.01
CA TYR A 24 -14.91 22.19 1.43
C TYR A 24 -14.60 22.77 2.82
N PHE A 25 -14.22 21.94 3.79
CA PHE A 25 -13.86 22.42 5.14
C PHE A 25 -12.47 23.03 5.22
N LEU A 26 -11.57 22.77 4.28
CA LEU A 26 -10.28 23.47 4.21
C LEU A 26 -10.41 24.90 3.67
N ASN A 27 -11.53 25.25 3.04
CA ASN A 27 -11.79 26.62 2.60
C ASN A 27 -12.34 27.46 3.76
N GLY A 28 -11.50 28.35 4.31
CA GLY A 28 -11.86 29.28 5.40
C GLY A 28 -13.13 30.10 5.12
N SER A 29 -13.43 30.42 3.85
CA SER A 29 -14.64 31.18 3.49
C SER A 29 -15.96 30.44 3.75
N HIS A 30 -15.91 29.13 3.98
CA HIS A 30 -17.08 28.34 4.38
C HIS A 30 -17.30 28.30 5.91
N HIS A 31 -16.44 28.96 6.69
CA HIS A 31 -16.53 29.03 8.15
C HIS A 31 -16.91 30.43 8.64
N ALA A 32 -17.60 30.49 9.78
CA ALA A 32 -18.09 31.75 10.33
C ALA A 32 -16.97 32.71 10.77
N ASP A 33 -15.82 32.19 11.18
CA ASP A 33 -14.62 32.95 11.57
C ASP A 33 -13.65 33.19 10.39
N GLY A 34 -13.99 32.71 9.19
CA GLY A 34 -13.16 32.83 8.00
C GLY A 34 -11.90 31.95 8.00
N ALA A 35 -11.71 31.07 9.00
CA ALA A 35 -10.49 30.29 9.17
C ALA A 35 -10.73 28.78 8.92
N PRO A 36 -9.79 28.09 8.27
CA PRO A 36 -9.85 26.63 8.18
C PRO A 36 -9.58 25.97 9.54
N PRO A 37 -10.02 24.72 9.76
CA PRO A 37 -9.68 23.98 10.96
C PRO A 37 -8.16 23.89 11.19
N PRO A 38 -7.68 23.97 12.44
CA PRO A 38 -6.25 23.84 12.74
C PRO A 38 -5.75 22.41 12.53
N TYR A 39 -6.66 21.42 12.52
CA TYR A 39 -6.34 20.02 12.29
C TYR A 39 -7.33 19.41 11.31
N VAL A 40 -6.82 18.68 10.34
CA VAL A 40 -7.59 17.79 9.48
C VAL A 40 -7.06 16.39 9.67
N SER A 41 -7.96 15.47 10.02
CA SER A 41 -7.60 14.08 10.28
C SER A 41 -8.23 13.17 9.24
N ASN A 42 -7.45 12.23 8.72
CA ASN A 42 -7.90 11.22 7.79
C ASN A 42 -7.88 9.83 8.43
N HIS A 43 -8.61 8.93 7.80
CA HIS A 43 -8.67 7.52 8.12
C HIS A 43 -8.58 6.76 6.81
N VAL A 44 -7.71 5.76 6.71
CA VAL A 44 -7.57 4.94 5.49
C VAL A 44 -7.65 3.46 5.82
N ALA A 45 -8.45 2.75 5.02
CA ALA A 45 -8.59 1.30 5.06
C ALA A 45 -8.10 0.69 3.76
N LEU A 46 -7.21 -0.29 3.87
CA LEU A 46 -6.61 -1.04 2.78
C LEU A 46 -6.85 -2.51 3.06
N TYR A 47 -7.34 -3.24 2.06
CA TYR A 47 -7.76 -4.63 2.22
C TYR A 47 -6.80 -5.54 1.46
N GLY A 48 -6.43 -6.65 2.10
CA GLY A 48 -5.73 -7.77 1.49
C GLY A 48 -6.29 -9.08 2.03
N PRO A 49 -5.95 -10.23 1.42
CA PRO A 49 -5.12 -10.41 0.22
C PRO A 49 -5.81 -9.94 -1.09
N PRO A 50 -5.05 -9.81 -2.21
CA PRO A 50 -3.60 -10.00 -2.32
C PRO A 50 -2.82 -8.85 -1.67
N PHE A 51 -1.87 -9.17 -0.79
CA PHE A 51 -1.19 -8.17 0.03
C PHE A 51 -0.30 -7.19 -0.74
N GLY A 52 0.05 -7.49 -2.01
CA GLY A 52 0.68 -6.52 -2.89
C GLY A 52 -0.19 -5.26 -3.12
N GLN A 53 -1.51 -5.41 -3.07
CA GLN A 53 -2.46 -4.29 -3.26
C GLN A 53 -2.43 -3.27 -2.12
N PHE A 54 -1.88 -3.63 -0.96
CA PHE A 54 -1.66 -2.67 0.11
C PHE A 54 -0.82 -1.49 -0.38
N PHE A 55 0.29 -1.76 -1.06
CA PHE A 55 1.25 -0.73 -1.47
C PHE A 55 0.70 0.16 -2.58
N THR A 56 0.06 -0.43 -3.60
CA THR A 56 -0.68 0.35 -4.60
C THR A 56 -1.81 1.14 -3.96
N GLY A 57 -2.45 0.57 -2.93
CA GLY A 57 -3.49 1.21 -2.17
C GLY A 57 -3.02 2.45 -1.41
N VAL A 58 -1.81 2.40 -0.82
CA VAL A 58 -1.13 3.57 -0.23
C VAL A 58 -0.86 4.61 -1.32
N ASP A 59 -0.30 4.20 -2.45
CA ASP A 59 0.07 5.11 -3.54
C ASP A 59 -1.16 5.85 -4.11
N ASP A 60 -2.24 5.11 -4.36
CA ASP A 60 -3.53 5.68 -4.78
C ASP A 60 -4.03 6.70 -3.74
N TRP A 61 -4.07 6.33 -2.47
CA TRP A 61 -4.60 7.23 -1.44
C TRP A 61 -3.73 8.49 -1.28
N ILE A 62 -2.40 8.35 -1.35
CA ILE A 62 -1.48 9.48 -1.36
C ILE A 62 -1.74 10.40 -2.55
N HIS A 63 -1.89 9.83 -3.75
CA HIS A 63 -2.07 10.59 -4.97
C HIS A 63 -3.43 11.29 -5.03
N TYR A 64 -4.52 10.57 -4.74
CA TYR A 64 -5.88 11.07 -4.90
C TYR A 64 -6.41 11.83 -3.68
N VAL A 65 -5.79 11.71 -2.50
CA VAL A 65 -6.28 12.36 -1.28
C VAL A 65 -5.19 13.16 -0.60
N ALA A 66 -4.12 12.52 -0.14
CA ALA A 66 -3.16 13.17 0.76
C ALA A 66 -2.40 14.35 0.11
N ALA A 67 -1.90 14.18 -1.11
CA ALA A 67 -1.16 15.21 -1.81
C ALA A 67 -2.06 16.41 -2.21
N PRO A 68 -3.30 16.20 -2.71
CA PRO A 68 -4.27 17.29 -2.86
C PRO A 68 -4.55 18.03 -1.55
N LEU A 69 -4.71 17.33 -0.42
CA LEU A 69 -4.92 17.96 0.89
C LEU A 69 -3.71 18.78 1.35
N ASP A 70 -2.50 18.25 1.18
CA ASP A 70 -1.27 18.97 1.51
C ASP A 70 -1.09 20.22 0.64
N THR A 71 -1.50 20.15 -0.63
CA THR A 71 -1.50 21.32 -1.54
C THR A 71 -2.54 22.37 -1.14
N ALA A 72 -3.71 21.94 -0.67
CA ALA A 72 -4.84 22.83 -0.38
C ALA A 72 -4.79 23.48 1.02
N ARG A 73 -4.11 22.86 1.98
CA ARG A 73 -4.08 23.36 3.37
C ARG A 73 -3.30 24.66 3.49
N THR A 74 -3.67 25.47 4.49
CA THR A 74 -2.83 26.60 4.91
C THR A 74 -1.71 26.12 5.85
N PRO A 75 -0.62 26.89 6.03
CA PRO A 75 0.42 26.56 7.02
C PRO A 75 -0.09 26.45 8.46
N ALA A 76 -1.24 27.05 8.79
CA ALA A 76 -1.87 26.96 10.10
C ALA A 76 -2.63 25.64 10.33
N THR A 77 -2.94 24.91 9.26
CA THR A 77 -3.64 23.62 9.31
C THR A 77 -2.64 22.47 9.26
N ARG A 78 -2.72 21.57 10.25
CA ARG A 78 -1.92 20.34 10.30
C ARG A 78 -2.74 19.14 9.81
N LEU A 79 -2.10 18.29 9.00
CA LEU A 79 -2.67 17.01 8.59
C LEU A 79 -2.29 15.92 9.58
N LEU A 80 -3.28 15.09 9.92
CA LEU A 80 -3.16 13.95 10.81
C LEU A 80 -3.72 12.72 10.09
N MET A 81 -3.12 11.57 10.32
CA MET A 81 -3.70 10.28 10.02
C MET A 81 -4.11 9.67 11.36
N ASN A 82 -5.41 9.64 11.66
CA ASN A 82 -5.89 9.06 12.92
C ASN A 82 -5.72 7.55 12.93
N GLU A 83 -6.03 6.89 11.82
CA GLU A 83 -6.02 5.43 11.73
C GLU A 83 -5.64 4.99 10.32
N PHE A 84 -4.51 4.30 10.23
CA PHE A 84 -4.01 3.70 9.00
C PHE A 84 -4.17 2.18 9.09
N ILE A 85 -5.10 1.63 8.30
CA ILE A 85 -5.61 0.27 8.48
C ILE A 85 -5.29 -0.65 7.30
N PRO A 86 -4.18 -1.40 7.34
CA PRO A 86 -4.00 -2.61 6.55
C PRO A 86 -4.77 -3.79 7.17
N PHE A 87 -6.00 -4.02 6.70
CA PHE A 87 -6.85 -5.16 7.08
C PHE A 87 -6.22 -6.48 6.66
N ASN A 88 -5.84 -7.32 7.62
CA ASN A 88 -5.42 -8.69 7.36
C ASN A 88 -6.62 -9.64 7.40
N ASN A 89 -7.28 -9.87 6.26
CA ASN A 89 -8.47 -10.72 6.20
C ASN A 89 -8.17 -12.23 6.35
N GLU A 90 -6.89 -12.63 6.38
CA GLU A 90 -6.50 -14.02 6.67
C GLU A 90 -6.46 -14.35 8.18
N TRP A 91 -6.92 -13.42 9.05
CA TRP A 91 -6.82 -13.52 10.52
C TRP A 91 -7.42 -14.79 11.14
N CYS A 92 -8.37 -15.45 10.47
CA CYS A 92 -9.12 -16.63 10.94
C CYS A 92 -8.73 -17.95 10.23
N LEU A 93 -7.88 -17.91 9.20
CA LEU A 93 -7.67 -19.04 8.29
C LEU A 93 -6.38 -19.80 8.65
N PRO A 94 -6.43 -21.04 9.16
CA PRO A 94 -5.21 -21.75 9.57
C PRO A 94 -4.29 -22.15 8.40
N ASN A 95 -4.76 -22.05 7.15
CA ASN A 95 -3.98 -22.27 5.92
C ASN A 95 -4.58 -21.44 4.78
N ASN A 96 -3.76 -21.15 3.76
CA ASN A 96 -4.05 -20.40 2.53
C ASN A 96 -5.09 -21.10 1.61
N THR A 97 -6.08 -21.79 2.19
CA THR A 97 -7.15 -22.51 1.53
C THR A 97 -8.37 -21.61 1.44
N ALA A 98 -8.83 -21.35 0.22
CA ALA A 98 -10.11 -20.71 -0.02
C ALA A 98 -11.23 -21.48 0.71
N HIS A 99 -11.92 -20.82 1.63
CA HIS A 99 -13.17 -21.29 2.20
C HIS A 99 -14.16 -20.12 2.32
N PRO A 100 -15.48 -20.40 2.30
CA PRO A 100 -16.52 -19.39 2.10
C PRO A 100 -16.60 -18.43 3.28
N GLU A 101 -16.83 -17.15 2.97
CA GLU A 101 -16.84 -15.96 3.84
C GLU A 101 -17.60 -16.10 5.18
N ALA A 102 -18.45 -17.13 5.35
CA ALA A 102 -19.33 -17.31 6.49
C ALA A 102 -18.65 -17.69 7.83
N THR A 103 -17.43 -18.23 7.83
CA THR A 103 -16.74 -18.65 9.09
C THR A 103 -15.82 -17.58 9.69
N CYS A 104 -15.64 -16.46 9.00
CA CYS A 104 -14.76 -15.35 9.42
C CYS A 104 -15.54 -14.05 9.61
N ASP A 105 -16.77 -14.15 10.08
CA ASP A 105 -17.53 -13.01 10.55
C ASP A 105 -17.23 -12.82 12.04
N PHE A 106 -16.43 -11.79 12.34
CA PHE A 106 -16.05 -11.47 13.71
C PHE A 106 -17.22 -11.03 14.58
N THR A 107 -18.38 -10.68 13.99
CA THR A 107 -19.57 -10.25 14.74
C THR A 107 -20.37 -11.42 15.32
N LEU A 108 -20.08 -12.65 14.89
CA LEU A 108 -20.75 -13.85 15.39
C LEU A 108 -20.15 -14.28 16.73
N ALA A 109 -21.00 -14.62 17.70
CA ALA A 109 -20.58 -15.18 18.98
C ALA A 109 -19.77 -16.49 18.83
N SER A 110 -20.00 -17.25 17.74
CA SER A 110 -19.21 -18.44 17.40
C SER A 110 -17.73 -18.14 17.14
N SER A 111 -17.39 -16.89 16.84
CA SER A 111 -16.02 -16.47 16.52
C SER A 111 -15.15 -16.25 17.76
N THR A 112 -15.73 -16.24 18.97
CA THR A 112 -15.01 -16.13 20.26
C THR A 112 -13.92 -17.22 20.44
N THR A 113 -14.09 -18.37 19.81
CA THR A 113 -13.16 -19.50 19.93
C THR A 113 -12.10 -19.52 18.83
N VAL A 114 -12.18 -18.63 17.84
CA VAL A 114 -11.23 -18.58 16.73
C VAL A 114 -9.87 -18.11 17.22
N ASP A 115 -8.83 -18.88 16.89
CA ASP A 115 -7.44 -18.49 17.10
C ASP A 115 -6.98 -17.54 15.99
N ILE A 116 -6.09 -16.62 16.34
CA ILE A 116 -5.42 -15.80 15.33
C ILE A 116 -4.60 -16.71 14.41
N ASN A 117 -4.69 -16.47 13.10
CA ASN A 117 -3.84 -17.14 12.14
C ASN A 117 -2.40 -16.61 12.28
N ARG A 118 -1.54 -17.38 12.94
CA ARG A 118 -0.13 -17.02 13.14
C ARG A 118 0.77 -17.36 11.94
N LYS A 119 0.29 -18.20 11.03
CA LYS A 119 1.06 -18.76 9.90
C LYS A 119 1.06 -17.88 8.65
N THR A 120 0.16 -16.91 8.56
CA THR A 120 0.10 -15.99 7.41
C THR A 120 1.21 -14.94 7.43
N LEU A 121 1.69 -14.57 6.23
CA LEU A 121 2.52 -13.40 5.98
C LEU A 121 1.74 -12.07 6.07
N GLY A 122 0.40 -12.12 6.14
CA GLY A 122 -0.47 -10.94 6.13
C GLY A 122 -0.19 -9.94 7.24
N TRP A 123 0.21 -10.41 8.42
CA TRP A 123 0.65 -9.53 9.52
C TRP A 123 1.94 -8.79 9.17
N SER A 124 2.93 -9.47 8.57
CA SER A 124 4.19 -8.85 8.11
C SER A 124 3.92 -7.89 6.95
N ALA A 125 3.03 -8.25 6.02
CA ALA A 125 2.63 -7.38 4.92
C ALA A 125 1.91 -6.12 5.42
N ALA A 126 1.02 -6.25 6.40
CA ALA A 126 0.35 -5.13 7.05
C ALA A 126 1.36 -4.23 7.78
N ALA A 127 2.32 -4.81 8.48
CA ALA A 127 3.40 -4.06 9.14
C ALA A 127 4.27 -3.28 8.14
N ALA A 128 4.63 -3.89 7.01
CA ALA A 128 5.34 -3.23 5.91
C ALA A 128 4.50 -2.13 5.26
N CYS A 129 3.21 -2.37 5.02
CA CYS A 129 2.28 -1.38 4.51
C CYS A 129 2.22 -0.15 5.43
N PHE A 130 2.09 -0.36 6.74
CA PHE A 130 2.12 0.75 7.71
C PHE A 130 3.44 1.52 7.66
N ALA A 131 4.59 0.83 7.65
CA ALA A 131 5.89 1.49 7.57
C ALA A 131 6.08 2.27 6.25
N TYR A 132 5.56 1.74 5.14
CA TYR A 132 5.52 2.43 3.87
C TYR A 132 4.65 3.70 3.94
N GLY A 133 3.41 3.56 4.42
CA GLY A 133 2.48 4.67 4.63
C GLY A 133 3.06 5.75 5.53
N PHE A 134 3.66 5.37 6.67
CA PHE A 134 4.39 6.28 7.56
C PHE A 134 5.46 7.08 6.81
N GLY A 135 6.28 6.42 6.00
CA GLY A 135 7.32 7.08 5.22
C GLY A 135 6.75 8.06 4.20
N ARG A 136 5.70 7.66 3.48
CA ARG A 136 5.02 8.50 2.47
C ARG A 136 4.32 9.72 3.09
N LEU A 137 3.61 9.51 4.20
CA LEU A 137 2.95 10.57 4.96
C LEU A 137 3.95 11.56 5.57
N SER A 138 5.11 11.08 6.01
CA SER A 138 6.20 11.95 6.50
C SER A 138 6.68 12.90 5.40
N GLN A 139 6.74 12.44 4.15
CA GLN A 139 7.13 13.29 3.01
C GLN A 139 6.11 14.41 2.70
N LEU A 140 4.88 14.29 3.20
CA LEU A 140 3.81 15.29 3.10
C LEU A 140 3.59 16.07 4.41
N ASP A 141 4.54 16.02 5.34
CA ASP A 141 4.49 16.75 6.62
C ASP A 141 3.22 16.46 7.46
N TYR A 142 2.72 15.22 7.39
CA TYR A 142 1.72 14.75 8.34
C TYR A 142 2.31 14.76 9.76
N ALA A 143 1.61 15.40 10.69
CA ALA A 143 2.11 15.59 12.04
C ALA A 143 2.00 14.32 12.91
N VAL A 144 1.00 13.48 12.62
CA VAL A 144 0.73 12.23 13.32
C VAL A 144 0.34 11.16 12.32
N VAL A 145 0.89 9.96 12.50
CA VAL A 145 0.46 8.75 11.79
C VAL A 145 0.05 7.71 12.82
N GLY A 146 -1.26 7.61 13.05
CA GLY A 146 -1.88 6.60 13.88
C GLY A 146 -1.93 5.25 13.17
N ALA A 147 -1.63 4.20 13.94
CA ALA A 147 -1.71 2.83 13.48
C ALA A 147 -3.04 2.20 13.89
N ASP A 148 -3.23 0.98 13.43
CA ASP A 148 -4.31 0.09 13.84
C ASP A 148 -4.44 -0.10 15.36
N GLN A 149 -5.57 -0.70 15.73
CA GLN A 149 -5.89 -1.02 17.10
C GLN A 149 -4.82 -1.89 17.76
N LEU A 150 -4.42 -1.49 18.97
CA LEU A 150 -3.51 -2.29 19.79
C LEU A 150 -4.17 -3.62 20.16
N ILE A 151 -5.41 -3.55 20.64
CA ILE A 151 -6.25 -4.69 21.00
C ILE A 151 -7.41 -4.75 20.02
N GLY A 152 -7.61 -5.91 19.42
CA GLY A 152 -8.75 -6.26 18.60
C GLY A 152 -8.93 -7.77 18.67
N GLY A 153 -10.09 -8.27 18.26
CA GLY A 153 -10.42 -9.68 18.36
C GLY A 153 -11.86 -9.90 17.92
N PRO A 154 -12.31 -11.17 17.81
CA PRO A 154 -13.69 -11.48 17.53
C PRO A 154 -14.62 -10.93 18.62
N TRP A 155 -15.92 -10.89 18.35
CA TRP A 155 -16.96 -10.53 19.32
C TRP A 155 -16.67 -11.16 20.70
N PRO A 156 -16.78 -10.42 21.82
CA PRO A 156 -17.33 -9.08 21.96
C PRO A 156 -16.32 -7.93 21.82
N ASP A 157 -15.12 -8.18 21.30
CA ASP A 157 -14.09 -7.14 21.19
C ASP A 157 -14.42 -6.16 20.05
N ASN A 158 -13.71 -6.25 18.92
CA ASN A 158 -13.98 -5.37 17.79
C ASN A 158 -13.66 -6.08 16.48
N GLU A 159 -12.52 -5.78 15.86
CA GLU A 159 -12.18 -6.23 14.52
C GLU A 159 -10.83 -6.98 14.57
N PRO A 160 -10.81 -8.31 14.46
CA PRO A 160 -9.58 -9.10 14.56
C PRO A 160 -8.58 -8.78 13.44
N ALA A 161 -9.05 -8.40 12.25
CA ALA A 161 -8.20 -8.07 11.09
C ALA A 161 -7.27 -6.87 11.35
N VAL A 162 -7.57 -6.04 12.34
CA VAL A 162 -6.77 -4.86 12.70
C VAL A 162 -5.91 -5.09 13.95
N ALA A 163 -6.04 -6.21 14.67
CA ALA A 163 -5.33 -6.42 15.93
C ALA A 163 -3.79 -6.35 15.77
N SER A 164 -3.13 -5.72 16.75
CA SER A 164 -1.65 -5.69 16.85
C SER A 164 -1.11 -6.69 17.87
N LEU A 165 -1.99 -7.28 18.67
CA LEU A 165 -1.71 -8.33 19.64
C LEU A 165 -2.60 -9.54 19.34
N ASP A 166 -2.11 -10.74 19.65
CA ASP A 166 -2.95 -11.93 19.76
C ASP A 166 -3.97 -11.73 20.89
N TRP A 167 -5.26 -11.82 20.57
CA TRP A 167 -6.35 -11.56 21.51
C TRP A 167 -6.49 -12.59 22.62
N LYS A 168 -5.87 -13.78 22.49
CA LYS A 168 -5.88 -14.81 23.53
C LYS A 168 -4.63 -14.78 24.39
N THR A 169 -3.47 -14.54 23.78
CA THR A 169 -2.17 -14.64 24.48
C THR A 169 -1.59 -13.29 24.88
N GLY A 170 -2.03 -12.20 24.25
CA GLY A 170 -1.43 -10.86 24.38
C GLY A 170 -0.09 -10.71 23.67
N GLU A 171 0.37 -11.72 22.92
CA GLU A 171 1.64 -11.68 22.22
C GLU A 171 1.60 -10.68 21.05
N ALA A 172 2.67 -9.90 20.90
CA ALA A 172 2.76 -8.89 19.87
C ALA A 172 3.01 -9.48 18.47
N ASN A 173 2.20 -9.05 17.50
CA ASN A 173 2.44 -9.38 16.10
C ASN A 173 3.30 -8.30 15.40
N ALA A 174 3.59 -8.51 14.13
CA ALA A 174 4.45 -7.65 13.32
C ALA A 174 3.98 -6.19 13.28
N LYS A 175 2.67 -5.91 13.35
CA LYS A 175 2.13 -4.54 13.31
C LYS A 175 2.54 -3.77 14.56
N TYR A 176 2.40 -4.38 15.74
CA TYR A 176 2.92 -3.80 16.99
C TYR A 176 4.41 -3.50 16.88
N TRP A 177 5.19 -4.47 16.38
CA TRP A 177 6.64 -4.32 16.29
C TRP A 177 7.07 -3.21 15.33
N ALA A 178 6.41 -3.06 14.19
CA ALA A 178 6.66 -1.96 13.26
C ALA A 178 6.38 -0.59 13.91
N VAL A 179 5.22 -0.44 14.56
CA VAL A 179 4.87 0.80 15.27
C VAL A 179 5.91 1.11 16.35
N ARG A 180 6.28 0.12 17.17
CA ARG A 180 7.29 0.29 18.22
C ARG A 180 8.65 0.67 17.65
N MET A 181 9.11 -0.01 16.59
CA MET A 181 10.37 0.31 15.92
C MET A 181 10.40 1.75 15.42
N LEU A 182 9.35 2.17 14.70
CA LEU A 182 9.23 3.52 14.15
C LEU A 182 9.11 4.56 15.25
N ALA A 183 8.31 4.32 16.29
CA ALA A 183 8.16 5.24 17.42
C ALA A 183 9.47 5.40 18.22
N GLN A 184 10.18 4.31 18.50
CA GLN A 184 11.48 4.36 19.19
C GLN A 184 12.56 5.04 18.34
N ALA A 185 12.53 4.80 17.03
CA ALA A 185 13.47 5.42 16.12
C ALA A 185 13.14 6.89 15.89
N PHE A 186 11.85 7.26 15.86
CA PHE A 186 11.38 8.53 15.28
C PHE A 186 10.55 9.46 16.18
N GLY A 187 9.83 8.95 17.17
CA GLY A 187 8.72 9.66 17.83
C GLY A 187 9.07 10.79 18.80
N ASP A 188 10.32 10.92 19.24
CA ASP A 188 10.71 11.83 20.34
C ASP A 188 11.52 13.06 19.90
N ARG A 189 11.81 13.23 18.60
CA ARG A 189 12.78 14.22 18.11
C ARG A 189 12.41 14.82 16.76
N PRO A 190 12.71 16.12 16.54
CA PRO A 190 12.70 16.73 15.21
C PRO A 190 13.71 16.05 14.28
N ARG A 191 13.36 15.93 13.00
CA ARG A 191 14.19 15.27 11.99
C ARG A 191 14.07 15.97 10.65
N SER A 192 15.14 15.91 9.89
CA SER A 192 15.12 16.28 8.47
C SER A 192 14.99 15.01 7.64
N LEU A 193 14.10 15.05 6.65
CA LEU A 193 13.98 14.02 5.63
C LEU A 193 14.97 14.31 4.51
N TYR A 194 15.51 13.25 3.92
CA TYR A 194 16.43 13.32 2.80
C TYR A 194 15.92 12.40 1.70
N ASN A 195 16.13 12.81 0.45
CA ASN A 195 15.83 11.97 -0.69
C ASN A 195 16.67 10.70 -0.63
N ALA A 196 15.98 9.56 -0.71
CA ALA A 196 16.59 8.26 -0.93
C ALA A 196 16.06 7.73 -2.26
N SER A 197 16.97 7.34 -3.16
CA SER A 197 16.62 6.70 -4.41
C SER A 197 16.85 5.20 -4.30
N VAL A 198 15.86 4.41 -4.71
CA VAL A 198 16.01 2.96 -4.86
C VAL A 198 16.17 2.69 -6.36
N SER A 199 17.34 2.18 -6.74
CA SER A 199 17.63 1.71 -8.10
C SER A 199 17.90 0.21 -8.05
N GLY A 200 17.19 -0.57 -8.87
CA GLY A 200 17.35 -2.02 -8.88
C GLY A 200 16.02 -2.74 -8.75
N GLY A 201 15.43 -3.03 -9.90
CA GLY A 201 14.35 -3.97 -10.09
C GLY A 201 14.32 -4.22 -11.59
N ALA A 202 14.52 -5.46 -12.03
CA ALA A 202 14.12 -5.78 -13.40
C ALA A 202 12.62 -5.50 -13.48
N ALA A 203 12.18 -4.80 -14.52
CA ALA A 203 10.76 -4.77 -14.81
C ALA A 203 10.33 -6.25 -14.95
N PRO A 204 9.38 -6.76 -14.15
CA PRO A 204 8.96 -8.15 -14.21
C PRO A 204 8.29 -8.47 -15.55
N PHE A 205 7.93 -7.43 -16.31
CA PHE A 205 7.34 -7.50 -17.62
C PHE A 205 8.06 -6.54 -18.58
N LYS A 206 8.11 -6.90 -19.86
CA LYS A 206 8.55 -6.06 -20.98
C LYS A 206 7.36 -5.77 -21.90
N PRO A 207 7.43 -4.72 -22.74
CA PRO A 207 6.44 -4.50 -23.78
C PRO A 207 6.18 -5.76 -24.62
N GLY A 208 4.91 -6.11 -24.81
CA GLY A 208 4.45 -7.33 -25.47
C GLY A 208 4.22 -8.53 -24.53
N ASP A 209 4.63 -8.46 -23.26
CA ASP A 209 4.24 -9.49 -22.28
C ASP A 209 2.74 -9.39 -21.99
N SER A 210 2.05 -10.52 -22.04
CA SER A 210 0.60 -10.61 -21.85
C SER A 210 0.18 -11.75 -20.92
N ALA A 211 -0.96 -11.57 -20.25
CA ALA A 211 -1.55 -12.55 -19.34
C ALA A 211 -3.09 -12.49 -19.36
N LYS A 212 -3.75 -13.57 -18.93
CA LYS A 212 -5.22 -13.66 -18.87
C LYS A 212 -5.77 -12.93 -17.65
N GLY A 213 -6.85 -12.20 -17.87
CA GLY A 213 -7.45 -11.30 -16.88
C GLY A 213 -7.29 -9.83 -17.28
N ASP A 214 -7.91 -8.94 -16.50
CA ASP A 214 -7.81 -7.49 -16.64
C ASP A 214 -7.00 -6.85 -15.49
N CYS A 215 -6.53 -5.63 -15.72
CA CYS A 215 -5.77 -4.86 -14.74
C CYS A 215 -6.68 -4.26 -13.64
N GLY A 216 -7.99 -4.43 -13.76
CA GLY A 216 -9.04 -3.99 -12.84
C GLY A 216 -10.07 -3.13 -13.56
N PHE A 217 -10.87 -2.38 -12.80
CA PHE A 217 -11.93 -1.55 -13.39
C PHE A 217 -11.39 -0.32 -14.16
N SER A 218 -12.07 0.03 -15.25
CA SER A 218 -11.88 1.25 -16.05
C SER A 218 -13.22 1.97 -16.35
N TRP A 219 -13.15 3.25 -16.70
CA TRP A 219 -14.33 4.04 -17.09
C TRP A 219 -14.30 4.35 -18.58
N TRP A 220 -15.46 4.33 -19.24
CA TRP A 220 -15.56 4.83 -20.60
C TRP A 220 -15.07 6.29 -20.69
N GLY A 221 -14.08 6.52 -21.56
CA GLY A 221 -13.46 7.82 -21.76
C GLY A 221 -12.47 7.77 -22.91
N ASP A 222 -12.05 8.93 -23.42
CA ASP A 222 -11.07 9.00 -24.53
C ASP A 222 -9.82 9.82 -24.17
N ASP A 223 -9.72 10.26 -22.90
CA ASP A 223 -8.64 11.14 -22.42
C ASP A 223 -7.46 10.35 -21.83
N CYS A 224 -6.88 9.48 -22.65
CA CYS A 224 -5.75 8.64 -22.27
C CYS A 224 -4.42 9.40 -22.10
N ASP A 225 -4.39 10.70 -22.42
CA ASP A 225 -3.21 11.56 -22.25
C ASP A 225 -3.13 12.19 -20.86
N HIS A 226 -4.26 12.35 -20.17
CA HIS A 226 -4.30 12.95 -18.84
C HIS A 226 -4.86 11.99 -17.78
N GLN A 227 -5.67 10.99 -18.16
CA GLN A 227 -6.23 10.04 -17.22
C GLN A 227 -5.37 8.78 -17.09
N PRO A 228 -5.01 8.36 -15.86
CA PRO A 228 -4.19 7.18 -15.62
C PRO A 228 -4.93 5.85 -15.85
N VAL A 229 -6.24 5.92 -16.10
CA VAL A 229 -7.08 4.77 -16.45
C VAL A 229 -8.26 5.24 -17.31
N GLY A 230 -8.75 4.37 -18.16
CA GLY A 230 -10.04 4.53 -18.83
C GLY A 230 -10.26 3.41 -19.83
N ALA A 231 -11.32 3.51 -20.62
CA ALA A 231 -11.71 2.50 -21.58
C ALA A 231 -12.29 3.09 -22.86
N TRP A 232 -11.96 2.43 -23.96
CA TRP A 232 -12.52 2.68 -25.28
C TRP A 232 -13.51 1.59 -25.64
N ASN A 233 -14.75 1.97 -25.94
CA ASN A 233 -15.73 1.01 -26.44
C ASN A 233 -15.27 0.51 -27.81
N THR A 234 -14.98 -0.78 -27.91
CA THR A 234 -14.31 -1.36 -29.08
C THR A 234 -15.16 -1.24 -30.33
N THR A 235 -16.47 -1.47 -30.23
CA THR A 235 -17.42 -1.35 -31.34
C THR A 235 -17.49 0.08 -31.87
N ALA A 236 -17.65 1.06 -30.99
CA ALA A 236 -17.71 2.48 -31.35
C ALA A 236 -16.38 3.03 -31.89
N LYS A 237 -15.25 2.45 -31.45
CA LYS A 237 -13.91 2.88 -31.84
C LYS A 237 -13.27 2.03 -32.95
N GLY A 238 -13.96 0.99 -33.41
CA GLY A 238 -13.45 0.08 -34.44
C GLY A 238 -12.20 -0.69 -34.00
N ILE A 239 -12.13 -1.12 -32.73
CA ILE A 239 -11.01 -1.87 -32.14
C ILE A 239 -11.38 -3.36 -32.11
N GLY A 240 -11.03 -4.12 -33.14
CA GLY A 240 -11.37 -5.53 -33.28
C GLY A 240 -10.41 -6.50 -32.58
N SER A 241 -9.26 -6.03 -32.10
CA SER A 241 -8.22 -6.92 -31.53
C SER A 241 -7.40 -6.28 -30.41
N LEU A 242 -6.68 -7.13 -29.66
CA LEU A 242 -5.69 -6.69 -28.67
C LEU A 242 -4.62 -5.82 -29.33
N ASP A 243 -4.11 -6.20 -30.51
CA ASP A 243 -3.08 -5.43 -31.22
C ASP A 243 -3.54 -4.01 -31.58
N GLU A 244 -4.81 -3.85 -31.96
CA GLU A 244 -5.40 -2.53 -32.22
C GLU A 244 -5.59 -1.72 -30.92
N CYS A 245 -5.93 -2.39 -29.82
CA CYS A 245 -6.00 -1.81 -28.49
C CYS A 245 -4.63 -1.28 -28.03
N VAL A 246 -3.58 -2.10 -28.20
CA VAL A 246 -2.17 -1.76 -27.96
C VAL A 246 -1.71 -0.61 -28.85
N SER A 247 -2.09 -0.62 -30.14
CA SER A 247 -1.74 0.44 -31.09
C SER A 247 -2.32 1.78 -30.65
N ARG A 248 -3.57 1.80 -30.19
CA ARG A 248 -4.22 3.00 -29.66
C ARG A 248 -3.54 3.48 -28.38
N CYS A 249 -3.23 2.57 -27.47
CA CYS A 249 -2.48 2.85 -26.24
C CYS A 249 -1.11 3.48 -26.50
N THR A 250 -0.40 3.03 -27.53
CA THR A 250 0.94 3.53 -27.85
C THR A 250 0.95 5.04 -28.13
N ALA A 251 -0.14 5.57 -28.68
CA ALA A 251 -0.30 7.00 -28.94
C ALA A 251 -0.56 7.86 -27.69
N CYS A 252 -0.95 7.25 -26.56
CA CYS A 252 -1.40 7.95 -25.36
C CYS A 252 -0.31 8.14 -24.31
N GLN A 253 -0.21 9.31 -23.68
CA GLN A 253 0.84 9.57 -22.68
C GLN A 253 0.73 8.69 -21.43
N GLN A 254 -0.47 8.44 -20.90
CA GLN A 254 -0.66 7.69 -19.65
C GLN A 254 -0.81 6.18 -19.87
N CYS A 255 -0.84 5.70 -21.11
CA CYS A 255 -1.14 4.31 -21.38
C CYS A 255 0.13 3.45 -21.41
N ASN A 256 0.30 2.64 -20.37
CA ASN A 256 1.41 1.69 -20.25
C ASN A 256 0.97 0.24 -20.39
N PHE A 257 -0.31 -0.04 -20.12
CA PHE A 257 -0.93 -1.35 -20.24
C PHE A 257 -2.31 -1.23 -20.87
N VAL A 258 -2.77 -2.32 -21.46
CA VAL A 258 -4.16 -2.48 -21.87
C VAL A 258 -4.76 -3.76 -21.31
N SER A 259 -6.09 -3.77 -21.19
CA SER A 259 -6.90 -4.99 -21.02
C SER A 259 -7.96 -5.01 -22.10
N PHE A 260 -7.96 -6.05 -22.93
CA PHE A 260 -8.87 -6.17 -24.07
C PHE A 260 -9.83 -7.35 -23.90
N SER A 261 -11.10 -7.12 -24.20
CA SER A 261 -12.11 -8.16 -24.37
C SER A 261 -13.06 -7.80 -25.52
N SER A 262 -13.07 -8.63 -26.55
CA SER A 262 -14.08 -8.53 -27.61
C SER A 262 -15.49 -8.90 -27.11
N ALA A 263 -15.59 -9.75 -26.07
CA ALA A 263 -16.88 -10.19 -25.54
C ALA A 263 -17.58 -9.09 -24.73
N ASN A 264 -16.81 -8.22 -24.08
CA ASN A 264 -17.33 -7.10 -23.28
C ASN A 264 -17.26 -5.76 -24.02
N GLU A 265 -16.90 -5.78 -25.30
CA GLU A 265 -16.68 -4.58 -26.13
C GLU A 265 -15.70 -3.57 -25.51
N ASP A 266 -14.66 -4.06 -24.84
CA ASP A 266 -13.80 -3.23 -24.00
C ASP A 266 -12.31 -3.30 -24.40
N CYS A 267 -11.72 -2.10 -24.47
CA CYS A 267 -10.29 -1.86 -24.60
C CYS A 267 -9.91 -0.82 -23.54
N SER A 268 -9.56 -1.32 -22.37
CA SER A 268 -9.17 -0.52 -21.22
C SER A 268 -7.69 -0.16 -21.27
N TRP A 269 -7.31 1.05 -20.85
CA TRP A 269 -5.92 1.45 -20.64
C TRP A 269 -5.59 1.70 -19.17
N TYR A 270 -4.32 1.48 -18.82
CA TYR A 270 -3.81 1.73 -17.48
C TYR A 270 -2.40 2.31 -17.52
N GLN A 271 -2.13 3.26 -16.63
CA GLN A 271 -0.78 3.74 -16.35
C GLN A 271 0.03 2.72 -15.54
N SER A 272 -0.63 1.87 -14.75
CA SER A 272 0.00 0.84 -13.92
C SER A 272 -0.83 -0.43 -13.88
N CYS A 273 -0.17 -1.58 -14.03
CA CYS A 273 -0.79 -2.89 -13.90
C CYS A 273 0.26 -3.91 -13.43
N ASP A 274 -0.16 -4.91 -12.65
CA ASP A 274 0.64 -6.08 -12.30
C ASP A 274 0.10 -7.29 -13.07
N LEU A 275 0.74 -7.65 -14.19
CA LEU A 275 0.35 -8.80 -15.00
C LEU A 275 0.47 -10.14 -14.25
N GLY A 276 1.15 -10.18 -13.10
CA GLY A 276 1.23 -11.35 -12.23
C GLY A 276 0.05 -11.52 -11.27
N SER A 277 -0.83 -10.53 -11.18
CA SER A 277 -1.96 -10.48 -10.24
C SER A 277 -3.19 -9.82 -10.88
N LEU A 278 -3.63 -10.35 -12.04
CA LEU A 278 -4.79 -9.86 -12.79
C LEU A 278 -6.12 -10.34 -12.20
N ASP A 279 -7.13 -9.48 -12.28
CA ASP A 279 -8.51 -9.81 -11.95
C ASP A 279 -9.07 -10.77 -13.02
N GLN A 280 -10.01 -11.64 -12.63
CA GLN A 280 -10.56 -12.69 -13.50
C GLN A 280 -12.08 -12.54 -13.69
N PRO A 281 -12.55 -11.41 -14.27
CA PRO A 281 -13.97 -11.20 -14.51
C PRO A 281 -14.49 -12.08 -15.66
N ALA A 282 -15.81 -12.22 -15.73
CA ALA A 282 -16.47 -12.85 -16.87
C ALA A 282 -16.17 -12.07 -18.17
N GLY A 283 -15.98 -12.79 -19.29
CA GLY A 283 -15.73 -12.19 -20.60
C GLY A 283 -14.28 -12.21 -21.11
N ALA A 284 -13.42 -13.03 -20.51
CA ALA A 284 -12.13 -13.47 -21.10
C ALA A 284 -11.18 -12.34 -21.54
N TYR A 285 -10.83 -11.44 -20.61
CA TYR A 285 -9.82 -10.41 -20.87
C TYR A 285 -8.43 -11.00 -21.11
N THR A 286 -7.66 -10.29 -21.93
CA THR A 286 -6.21 -10.43 -22.00
C THR A 286 -5.58 -9.07 -21.79
N SER A 287 -4.67 -8.99 -20.83
CA SER A 287 -3.91 -7.78 -20.55
C SER A 287 -2.52 -7.85 -21.14
N GLU A 288 -2.01 -6.72 -21.61
CA GLU A 288 -0.68 -6.60 -22.20
C GLU A 288 0.03 -5.33 -21.72
N MET A 289 1.33 -5.46 -21.48
CA MET A 289 2.22 -4.31 -21.29
C MET A 289 2.56 -3.68 -22.62
N VAL A 290 2.22 -2.41 -22.80
CA VAL A 290 2.45 -1.68 -24.06
C VAL A 290 3.74 -0.88 -24.02
N LYS A 291 4.01 -0.20 -22.90
CA LYS A 291 5.19 0.65 -22.75
C LYS A 291 6.06 0.14 -21.60
N PRO A 292 7.39 0.27 -21.70
CA PRO A 292 8.26 -0.08 -20.60
C PRO A 292 7.99 0.90 -19.44
N ILE A 293 7.42 0.38 -18.36
CA ILE A 293 7.45 1.07 -17.07
C ILE A 293 8.60 0.54 -16.24
N ALA A 294 9.33 1.45 -15.60
CA ALA A 294 10.12 1.06 -14.46
C ALA A 294 9.13 0.51 -13.43
N SER A 295 9.21 -0.78 -13.13
CA SER A 295 8.33 -1.35 -12.12
C SER A 295 8.56 -0.65 -10.80
N PRO A 296 7.50 -0.43 -10.01
CA PRO A 296 7.66 0.15 -8.69
C PRO A 296 8.75 -0.65 -7.99
N PRO A 297 9.81 0.01 -7.48
CA PRO A 297 10.91 -0.72 -6.89
C PRO A 297 10.34 -1.60 -5.77
N PRO A 298 10.78 -2.86 -5.65
CA PRO A 298 10.28 -3.79 -4.62
C PRO A 298 10.62 -3.30 -3.21
N LEU A 299 11.48 -2.29 -3.11
CA LEU A 299 11.88 -1.61 -1.89
C LEU A 299 11.46 -0.15 -1.93
N PHE A 300 10.98 0.34 -0.79
CA PHE A 300 10.91 1.76 -0.48
C PHE A 300 12.07 2.12 0.46
N ALA A 301 12.60 3.34 0.33
CA ALA A 301 13.60 3.88 1.21
C ALA A 301 13.26 5.32 1.64
N LEU A 302 13.50 5.65 2.91
CA LEU A 302 13.46 7.01 3.43
C LEU A 302 14.68 7.27 4.30
N ALA A 303 15.48 8.27 3.93
CA ALA A 303 16.62 8.70 4.72
C ALA A 303 16.20 9.82 5.68
N MET A 304 16.64 9.72 6.92
CA MET A 304 16.33 10.64 8.00
C MET A 304 17.58 10.99 8.78
N ARG A 305 17.66 12.22 9.28
CA ARG A 305 18.73 12.66 10.18
C ARG A 305 18.16 13.41 11.36
N ASP A 306 18.63 13.05 12.56
CA ASP A 306 18.55 13.90 13.75
C ASP A 306 19.96 14.35 14.18
N ALA A 307 20.06 15.11 15.27
CA ALA A 307 21.34 15.62 15.77
C ALA A 307 22.36 14.52 16.15
N LYS A 308 21.91 13.28 16.36
CA LYS A 308 22.71 12.17 16.88
C LYS A 308 22.91 11.03 15.88
N GLN A 309 22.05 10.92 14.87
CA GLN A 309 21.97 9.71 14.05
C GLN A 309 21.49 10.01 12.62
N ARG A 310 22.14 9.38 11.64
CA ARG A 310 21.60 9.15 10.30
C ARG A 310 20.91 7.80 10.26
N THR A 311 19.66 7.74 9.81
CA THR A 311 18.88 6.50 9.74
C THR A 311 18.30 6.34 8.36
N VAL A 312 18.36 5.13 7.81
CA VAL A 312 17.62 4.74 6.61
C VAL A 312 16.52 3.77 7.01
N LEU A 313 15.27 4.13 6.73
CA LEU A 313 14.14 3.21 6.73
C LEU A 313 14.10 2.50 5.38
N LEU A 314 14.11 1.18 5.37
CA LEU A 314 13.85 0.33 4.21
C LEU A 314 12.57 -0.47 4.44
N VAL A 315 11.75 -0.60 3.40
CA VAL A 315 10.53 -1.41 3.42
C VAL A 315 10.47 -2.28 2.18
N SER A 316 10.46 -3.60 2.34
CA SER A 316 10.15 -4.55 1.28
C SER A 316 8.65 -4.60 1.05
N LYS A 317 8.25 -4.44 -0.21
CA LYS A 317 6.86 -4.44 -0.66
C LYS A 317 6.44 -5.79 -1.24
N THR A 318 7.22 -6.84 -1.01
CA THR A 318 7.01 -8.15 -1.65
C THR A 318 7.16 -9.30 -0.67
N ALA A 319 6.51 -10.43 -0.96
CA ALA A 319 6.68 -11.68 -0.22
C ALA A 319 8.03 -12.37 -0.50
N LYS A 320 8.81 -11.89 -1.48
CA LYS A 320 10.10 -12.48 -1.84
C LYS A 320 11.23 -11.76 -1.11
N PRO A 321 12.26 -12.48 -0.64
CA PRO A 321 13.46 -11.86 -0.10
C PRO A 321 14.09 -10.85 -1.07
N GLN A 322 14.63 -9.76 -0.52
CA GLN A 322 15.29 -8.68 -1.25
C GLN A 322 16.72 -8.50 -0.76
N LEU A 323 17.63 -8.16 -1.67
CA LEU A 323 18.97 -7.70 -1.32
C LEU A 323 19.02 -6.19 -1.48
N ALA A 324 19.26 -5.47 -0.38
CA ALA A 324 19.35 -4.01 -0.39
C ALA A 324 20.80 -3.57 -0.20
N LYS A 325 21.40 -2.99 -1.23
CA LYS A 325 22.68 -2.28 -1.09
C LYS A 325 22.42 -0.85 -0.62
N VAL A 326 23.06 -0.45 0.48
CA VAL A 326 22.97 0.90 1.04
C VAL A 326 24.36 1.50 1.12
N ASP A 327 24.58 2.56 0.33
CA ASP A 327 25.88 3.22 0.28
C ASP A 327 26.24 3.84 1.63
N GLY A 328 27.49 3.65 2.04
CA GLY A 328 27.98 4.10 3.35
C GLY A 328 27.45 3.31 4.54
N ALA A 329 26.73 2.20 4.33
CA ALA A 329 26.17 1.38 5.40
C ALA A 329 27.05 0.18 5.79
N ALA A 330 28.22 -0.03 5.19
CA ALA A 330 29.06 -1.19 5.50
C ALA A 330 29.33 -1.30 7.02
N GLY A 331 28.98 -2.44 7.62
CA GLY A 331 29.09 -2.69 9.05
C GLY A 331 28.08 -1.94 9.95
N ALA A 332 27.19 -1.13 9.38
CA ALA A 332 26.16 -0.39 10.12
C ALA A 332 25.22 -1.35 10.85
N LEU A 333 24.71 -0.91 12.02
CA LEU A 333 23.72 -1.67 12.77
C LEU A 333 22.35 -1.52 12.09
N ALA A 334 21.66 -2.63 11.87
CA ALA A 334 20.31 -2.68 11.35
C ALA A 334 19.38 -3.38 12.35
N THR A 335 18.19 -2.82 12.57
CA THR A 335 17.08 -3.52 13.23
C THR A 335 16.08 -3.92 12.16
N VAL A 336 15.79 -5.22 12.04
CA VAL A 336 14.99 -5.80 10.96
C VAL A 336 13.81 -6.57 11.53
N LEU A 337 12.61 -6.21 11.12
CA LEU A 337 11.37 -6.98 11.27
C LEU A 337 11.05 -7.62 9.93
N GLU A 338 10.73 -8.91 9.88
CA GLU A 338 10.51 -9.63 8.63
C GLU A 338 9.66 -10.89 8.83
N GLY A 339 8.93 -11.30 7.80
CA GLY A 339 8.14 -12.53 7.82
C GLY A 339 9.01 -13.75 7.60
N VAL A 340 9.40 -14.44 8.68
CA VAL A 340 10.26 -15.63 8.66
C VAL A 340 9.80 -16.69 9.67
N GLY A 341 10.17 -17.95 9.43
CA GLY A 341 9.84 -19.06 10.33
C GLY A 341 8.39 -19.55 10.23
N GLU A 342 7.97 -20.37 11.21
CA GLU A 342 6.65 -21.03 11.24
C GLU A 342 5.49 -20.06 11.53
N GLU A 343 5.77 -18.96 12.23
CA GLU A 343 4.80 -17.94 12.60
C GLU A 343 5.29 -16.55 12.14
N PRO A 344 5.37 -16.30 10.82
CA PRO A 344 6.08 -15.16 10.27
C PRO A 344 5.49 -13.81 10.70
N GLY A 345 4.22 -13.78 11.10
CA GLY A 345 3.56 -12.60 11.63
C GLY A 345 3.89 -12.25 13.08
N PHE A 346 4.61 -13.11 13.81
CA PHE A 346 4.84 -12.98 15.25
C PHE A 346 6.32 -12.95 15.65
N VAL A 347 7.23 -12.98 14.68
CA VAL A 347 8.66 -12.87 14.96
C VAL A 347 9.03 -11.44 15.36
N PRO A 348 9.64 -11.23 16.55
CA PRO A 348 10.07 -9.89 16.97
C PRO A 348 11.26 -9.38 16.12
N PRO A 349 11.50 -8.07 16.06
CA PRO A 349 12.62 -7.51 15.31
C PRO A 349 13.96 -8.03 15.82
N ARG A 350 14.85 -8.39 14.90
CA ARG A 350 16.22 -8.79 15.21
C ARG A 350 17.21 -7.66 14.94
N SER A 351 18.31 -7.66 15.67
CA SER A 351 19.47 -6.80 15.37
C SER A 351 20.47 -7.56 14.52
N THR A 352 20.93 -6.95 13.43
CA THR A 352 21.95 -7.50 12.54
C THR A 352 22.90 -6.38 12.08
N ARG A 353 23.94 -6.73 11.32
CA ARG A 353 24.82 -5.76 10.66
C ARG A 353 24.67 -5.86 9.15
N VAL A 354 24.72 -4.72 8.50
CA VAL A 354 24.94 -4.64 7.05
C VAL A 354 26.34 -5.18 6.76
N ASP A 355 26.48 -5.99 5.71
CA ASP A 355 27.75 -6.65 5.41
C ASP A 355 28.85 -5.67 4.97
N ALA A 356 30.06 -6.20 4.75
CA ALA A 356 31.22 -5.40 4.34
C ALA A 356 31.07 -4.73 2.95
N SER A 357 30.16 -5.24 2.11
CA SER A 357 29.84 -4.68 0.79
C SER A 357 28.73 -3.62 0.83
N GLY A 358 28.14 -3.39 2.01
CA GLY A 358 27.01 -2.50 2.19
C GLY A 358 25.66 -3.14 1.85
N VAL A 359 25.59 -4.48 1.75
CA VAL A 359 24.36 -5.21 1.43
C VAL A 359 23.70 -5.74 2.71
N LEU A 360 22.38 -5.60 2.76
CA LEU A 360 21.50 -6.17 3.78
C LEU A 360 20.48 -7.09 3.11
N GLU A 361 20.37 -8.32 3.59
CA GLU A 361 19.31 -9.25 3.20
C GLU A 361 18.03 -8.93 3.99
N LEU A 362 16.92 -8.87 3.27
CA LEU A 362 15.59 -8.56 3.78
C LEU A 362 14.64 -9.70 3.40
N GLY A 363 13.96 -10.29 4.37
CA GLY A 363 12.94 -11.31 4.15
C GLY A 363 11.64 -10.75 3.55
N ALA A 364 10.62 -11.61 3.53
CA ALA A 364 9.29 -11.24 3.06
C ALA A 364 8.73 -10.06 3.86
N TYR A 365 8.29 -9.02 3.15
CA TYR A 365 7.70 -7.81 3.73
C TYR A 365 8.52 -7.20 4.89
N ALA A 366 9.85 -7.24 4.78
CA ALA A 366 10.72 -6.73 5.82
C ALA A 366 10.59 -5.20 6.00
N VAL A 367 10.71 -4.75 7.25
CA VAL A 367 10.91 -3.36 7.66
C VAL A 367 12.26 -3.28 8.36
N ALA A 368 13.18 -2.46 7.84
CA ALA A 368 14.51 -2.31 8.40
C ALA A 368 14.86 -0.87 8.72
N LEU A 369 15.53 -0.66 9.84
CA LEU A 369 16.10 0.61 10.27
C LEU A 369 17.62 0.48 10.35
N ILE A 370 18.33 1.12 9.43
CA ILE A 370 19.79 1.09 9.36
C ILE A 370 20.34 2.37 9.99
N ARG A 371 21.17 2.24 11.02
CA ARG A 371 21.85 3.35 11.70
C ARG A 371 23.22 3.57 11.10
N LEU A 372 23.34 4.59 10.28
CA LEU A 372 24.60 4.96 9.64
C LEU A 372 25.50 5.73 10.62
N PRO A 373 26.83 5.64 10.50
CA PRO A 373 27.74 6.56 11.20
C PRO A 373 27.33 8.02 10.93
N LEU A 374 27.64 8.99 11.80
CA LEU A 374 27.36 10.41 11.51
C LEU A 374 28.26 11.00 10.44
#